data_AF-A0A920HV06-F1
#
_entry.id   AF-A0A920HV06-F1
#
_cell.length_a   1.000
_cell.length_b   1.000
_cell.length_c   1.000
_cell.angle_alpha   90.00
_cell.angle_beta   90.00
_cell.angle_gamma   90.00
#
_symmetry.space_group_name_H-M   'P 1'
#
loop_
_entity.id
_entity.type
_entity.pdbx_description
1 polymer ?
#
loop_
_entity_poly.entity_id
_entity_poly.type
_entity_poly.pdbx_seq_one_letter_code
_entity_poly.pdbx_strand_id
1 'polypeptide(L)'
;MGRWMEWRYIPHYRLNFRICICDRILAAGSYGMDVVCWPSAPACTDNELTLSMTDSWGDGWNGNVWNLYDQSGAVVGTASLATGTAGTETFCIPDGCFTWDCDGGSFQSEVGWTLTDAAGVVLATGGAPANGTLSLNTTCTSGCTDPLANNYDPTANFDDGSCNYAPCAAATPYHQDFNTGALPVGTCVPNQWALSATTGGPWVFAGNPGYTAGSNGRTSGEYAWIDFSGTDAGVVMEVENVDMSTLATPTLGFDYFSDLGTYTLTGAPNIMHVEYLDTLELGLHLLLYKLILQDGTLIISH
;
A
#
# COMPACT_ATOMS: atom_id res chain seq x y z
N MET A 1 -10.74 30.93 35.60
CA MET A 1 -11.88 30.25 34.93
C MET A 1 -11.35 29.66 33.63
N GLY A 2 -10.97 28.39 33.64
CA GLY A 2 -10.47 27.71 32.43
C GLY A 2 -11.59 27.64 31.39
N ARG A 3 -11.31 28.11 30.18
CA ARG A 3 -12.21 27.99 29.04
C ARG A 3 -11.63 26.92 28.12
N TRP A 4 -12.45 25.95 27.74
CA TRP A 4 -12.11 24.87 26.81
C TRP A 4 -12.91 25.10 25.52
N MET A 5 -12.30 24.88 24.36
CA MET A 5 -13.01 24.81 23.07
C MET A 5 -13.33 23.35 22.76
N GLU A 6 -14.60 23.08 22.43
CA GLU A 6 -15.09 21.78 21.98
C GLU A 6 -15.20 21.79 20.45
N TRP A 7 -14.62 20.78 19.79
CA TRP A 7 -14.75 20.61 18.34
C TRP A 7 -16.03 19.81 18.05
N ARG A 8 -16.93 20.34 17.22
CA ARG A 8 -17.99 19.55 16.58
C ARG A 8 -17.59 19.22 15.15
N TYR A 9 -17.38 17.94 14.89
CA TYR A 9 -17.26 17.40 13.53
C TYR A 9 -18.62 17.52 12.83
N ILE A 10 -18.70 18.28 11.74
CA ILE A 10 -19.82 18.28 10.81
C ILE A 10 -19.30 17.56 9.55
N PRO A 11 -19.77 16.36 9.23
CA PRO A 11 -19.38 15.71 8.00
C PRO A 11 -19.96 16.50 6.82
N HIS A 12 -19.18 16.58 5.74
CA HIS A 12 -19.43 17.31 4.49
C HIS A 12 -18.98 18.78 4.54
N TYR A 13 -18.06 19.14 3.64
CA TYR A 13 -17.31 20.40 3.49
C TYR A 13 -16.00 20.51 4.30
N ARG A 14 -14.88 20.13 3.67
CA ARG A 14 -13.53 20.47 4.11
C ARG A 14 -13.26 21.96 3.83
N LEU A 15 -13.61 22.84 4.75
CA LEU A 15 -13.08 24.20 4.77
C LEU A 15 -11.73 24.19 5.51
N ASN A 16 -10.63 24.30 4.76
CA ASN A 16 -9.30 24.48 5.32
C ASN A 16 -9.19 25.90 5.92
N PHE A 17 -9.45 26.07 7.21
CA PHE A 17 -9.09 27.30 7.92
C PHE A 17 -7.72 27.12 8.59
N ARG A 18 -6.71 27.90 8.15
CA ARG A 18 -5.50 28.13 8.94
C ARG A 18 -5.78 29.30 9.89
N ILE A 19 -5.91 29.03 11.19
CA ILE A 19 -5.92 30.06 12.22
C ILE A 19 -4.48 30.23 12.72
N CYS A 20 -3.83 31.35 12.38
CA CYS A 20 -2.57 31.77 12.99
C CYS A 20 -2.86 32.70 14.17
N ILE A 21 -2.42 32.33 15.38
CA ILE A 21 -2.46 33.20 16.55
C ILE A 21 -1.18 34.02 16.55
N CYS A 22 -1.28 35.34 16.34
CA CYS A 22 -0.19 36.27 16.64
C CYS A 22 -0.51 36.98 17.95
N ASP A 23 0.25 36.69 19.01
CA ASP A 23 0.22 37.49 20.23
C ASP A 23 0.84 38.85 19.95
N ARG A 24 0.02 39.90 19.79
CA ARG A 24 0.49 41.28 19.82
C ARG A 24 -0.05 41.97 21.07
N ILE A 25 0.84 42.39 21.96
CA ILE A 25 0.49 43.25 23.09
C ILE A 25 0.09 44.62 22.52
N LEU A 26 -1.20 44.92 22.47
CA LEU A 26 -1.69 46.29 22.30
C LEU A 26 -1.75 46.97 23.67
N ALA A 27 -1.36 48.24 23.71
CA ALA A 27 -1.23 49.02 24.95
C ALA A 27 -2.52 49.03 25.78
N ALA A 28 -2.35 48.80 27.09
CA ALA A 28 -3.27 49.02 28.20
C ALA A 28 -4.76 48.63 27.99
N GLY A 29 -5.07 47.35 28.27
CA GLY A 29 -6.33 47.03 28.97
C GLY A 29 -7.50 46.48 28.16
N SER A 30 -7.35 46.18 26.88
CA SER A 30 -8.43 45.63 26.03
C SER A 30 -7.97 44.35 25.34
N TYR A 31 -8.55 43.20 25.70
CA TYR A 31 -8.42 41.96 24.93
C TYR A 31 -9.50 41.94 23.85
N GLY A 32 -9.20 42.49 22.67
CA GLY A 32 -10.04 42.38 21.49
C GLY A 32 -9.49 41.31 20.54
N MET A 33 -10.34 40.43 20.02
CA MET A 33 -10.02 39.63 18.83
C MET A 33 -10.23 40.53 17.61
N ASP A 34 -9.15 40.85 16.90
CA ASP A 34 -9.22 41.59 15.65
C ASP A 34 -9.03 40.60 14.50
N VAL A 35 -10.08 40.38 13.71
CA VAL A 35 -10.00 39.54 12.50
C VAL A 35 -9.48 40.41 11.38
N VAL A 36 -8.16 40.61 11.35
CA VAL A 36 -7.51 41.23 10.19
C VAL A 36 -7.47 40.17 9.09
N CYS A 37 -8.44 40.22 8.17
CA CYS A 37 -8.31 39.54 6.89
C CYS A 37 -7.11 40.14 6.16
N TRP A 38 -5.99 39.41 6.11
CA TRP A 38 -4.89 39.79 5.22
C TRP A 38 -5.37 39.76 3.76
N PRO A 39 -4.92 40.70 2.90
CA PRO A 39 -5.31 40.71 1.51
C PRO A 39 -4.61 39.56 0.78
N SER A 40 -5.41 38.77 0.03
CA SER A 40 -5.00 37.70 -0.89
C SER A 40 -4.20 36.52 -0.31
N ALA A 41 -4.46 35.31 -0.83
CA ALA A 41 -3.59 34.16 -0.64
C ALA A 41 -2.13 34.55 -0.93
N PRO A 42 -1.12 34.01 -0.22
CA PRO A 42 0.27 34.27 -0.56
C PRO A 42 0.47 33.98 -2.05
N ALA A 43 1.06 34.95 -2.77
CA ALA A 43 1.38 34.80 -4.18
C ALA A 43 2.22 33.52 -4.36
N CYS A 44 1.96 32.78 -5.44
CA CYS A 44 2.76 31.61 -5.75
C CYS A 44 4.23 32.02 -5.91
N THR A 45 5.11 31.40 -5.13
CA THR A 45 6.56 31.65 -5.21
C THR A 45 7.27 30.69 -6.16
N ASP A 46 6.56 29.66 -6.62
CA ASP A 46 7.05 28.61 -7.54
C ASP A 46 6.31 28.70 -8.89
N ASN A 47 5.96 27.56 -9.51
CA ASN A 47 5.26 27.53 -10.77
C ASN A 47 3.74 27.70 -10.55
N GLU A 48 3.21 28.84 -10.94
CA GLU A 48 1.77 29.07 -10.97
C GLU A 48 1.18 28.43 -12.25
N LEU A 49 0.35 27.41 -12.05
CA LEU A 49 -0.29 26.66 -13.12
C LEU A 49 -1.80 26.90 -13.10
N THR A 50 -2.41 27.13 -14.25
CA THR A 50 -3.85 27.27 -14.39
C THR A 50 -4.41 26.14 -15.25
N LEU A 51 -5.31 25.34 -14.66
CA LEU A 51 -6.08 24.33 -15.36
C LEU A 51 -7.40 24.95 -15.83
N SER A 52 -7.57 25.07 -17.14
CA SER A 52 -8.84 25.42 -17.77
C SER A 52 -9.59 24.14 -18.10
N MET A 53 -10.78 24.00 -17.53
CA MET A 53 -11.66 22.85 -17.67
C MET A 53 -12.82 23.19 -18.59
N THR A 54 -13.24 22.25 -19.43
CA THR A 54 -14.36 22.37 -20.34
C THR A 54 -15.23 21.12 -20.28
N ASP A 55 -16.52 21.32 -20.45
CA ASP A 55 -17.54 20.29 -20.58
C ASP A 55 -18.49 20.70 -21.72
N SER A 56 -18.70 19.78 -22.65
CA SER A 56 -19.52 20.00 -23.85
C SER A 56 -21.03 20.05 -23.57
N TRP A 57 -21.51 19.46 -22.47
CA TRP A 57 -22.94 19.33 -22.16
C TRP A 57 -23.41 20.25 -21.03
N GLY A 58 -22.47 20.78 -20.26
CA GLY A 58 -22.68 21.84 -19.28
C GLY A 58 -23.21 21.37 -17.93
N ASP A 59 -23.25 20.06 -17.68
CA ASP A 59 -23.62 19.45 -16.40
C ASP A 59 -22.41 19.14 -15.51
N GLY A 60 -21.19 19.41 -15.98
CA GLY A 60 -19.94 19.24 -15.25
C GLY A 60 -19.17 18.02 -15.75
N TRP A 61 -18.34 17.45 -14.90
CA TRP A 61 -17.47 16.32 -15.24
C TRP A 61 -17.97 14.99 -14.69
N ASN A 62 -19.15 14.96 -14.07
CA ASN A 62 -19.88 13.74 -13.70
C ASN A 62 -18.99 12.71 -12.95
N GLY A 63 -18.14 13.22 -12.05
CA GLY A 63 -17.23 12.43 -11.23
C GLY A 63 -15.82 12.27 -11.78
N ASN A 64 -15.51 12.75 -12.99
CA ASN A 64 -14.13 12.78 -13.48
C ASN A 64 -13.34 13.83 -12.70
N VAL A 65 -12.12 13.46 -12.32
CA VAL A 65 -11.22 14.31 -11.56
C VAL A 65 -9.89 14.35 -12.29
N TRP A 66 -9.33 15.55 -12.44
CA TRP A 66 -7.97 15.73 -12.88
C TRP A 66 -7.06 15.77 -11.65
N ASN A 67 -6.03 14.93 -11.60
CA ASN A 67 -5.07 14.86 -10.51
C ASN A 67 -3.65 15.05 -11.05
N LEU A 68 -2.80 15.69 -10.25
CA LEU A 68 -1.37 15.83 -10.45
C LEU A 68 -0.65 15.18 -9.25
N TYR A 69 0.31 14.31 -9.52
CA TYR A 69 1.04 13.54 -8.53
C TYR A 69 2.53 13.89 -8.56
N ASP A 70 3.13 13.98 -7.38
CA ASP A 70 4.58 13.98 -7.24
C ASP A 70 5.16 12.55 -7.38
N GLN A 71 6.49 12.46 -7.33
CA GLN A 71 7.20 11.19 -7.46
C GLN A 71 6.92 10.18 -6.33
N SER A 72 6.37 10.63 -5.20
CA SER A 72 5.95 9.74 -4.11
C SER A 72 4.53 9.19 -4.30
N GLY A 73 3.84 9.62 -5.37
CA GLY A 73 2.45 9.30 -5.63
C GLY A 73 1.47 10.17 -4.81
N ALA A 74 1.95 11.24 -4.16
CA ALA A 74 1.08 12.15 -3.44
C ALA A 74 0.41 13.15 -4.39
N VAL A 75 -0.89 13.38 -4.21
CA VAL A 75 -1.65 14.37 -4.99
C VAL A 75 -1.23 15.77 -4.57
N VAL A 76 -0.61 16.51 -5.50
CA VAL A 76 -0.14 17.90 -5.32
C VAL A 76 -1.03 18.92 -6.01
N GLY A 77 -1.92 18.47 -6.91
CA GLY A 77 -2.96 19.28 -7.53
C GLY A 77 -4.17 18.41 -7.86
N THR A 78 -5.38 18.93 -7.65
CA THR A 78 -6.61 18.20 -7.99
C THR A 78 -7.71 19.18 -8.35
N ALA A 79 -8.50 18.86 -9.38
CA ALA A 79 -9.63 19.65 -9.80
C ALA A 79 -10.70 18.80 -10.48
N SER A 80 -11.94 19.27 -10.40
CA SER A 80 -13.07 18.72 -11.13
C SER A 80 -14.08 19.83 -11.40
N LEU A 81 -14.87 19.68 -12.44
CA LEU A 81 -15.95 20.60 -12.76
C LEU A 81 -17.26 20.07 -12.20
N ALA A 82 -17.77 20.71 -11.14
CA ALA A 82 -19.00 20.24 -10.48
C ALA A 82 -20.25 20.45 -11.33
N THR A 83 -20.32 21.58 -12.06
CA THR A 83 -21.40 21.96 -12.98
C THR A 83 -20.88 22.98 -14.02
N GLY A 84 -21.63 23.19 -15.10
CA GLY A 84 -21.34 24.22 -16.10
C GLY A 84 -20.42 23.72 -17.22
N THR A 85 -20.28 24.53 -18.27
CA THR A 85 -19.50 24.16 -19.47
C THR A 85 -18.01 24.49 -19.38
N ALA A 86 -17.61 25.27 -18.38
CA ALA A 86 -16.21 25.64 -18.18
C ALA A 86 -15.91 26.03 -16.73
N GLY A 87 -14.67 25.83 -16.31
CA GLY A 87 -14.15 26.27 -15.02
C GLY A 87 -12.63 26.43 -15.05
N THR A 88 -12.06 27.07 -14.03
CA THR A 88 -10.61 27.24 -13.91
C THR A 88 -10.18 26.98 -12.48
N GLU A 89 -9.05 26.31 -12.30
CA GLU A 89 -8.39 26.11 -11.01
C GLU A 89 -6.91 26.47 -11.14
N THR A 90 -6.34 27.09 -10.11
CA THR A 90 -4.93 27.51 -10.10
C THR A 90 -4.16 26.78 -8.99
N PHE A 91 -2.97 26.29 -9.32
CA PHE A 91 -2.07 25.58 -8.44
C PHE A 91 -0.71 26.27 -8.34
N CYS A 92 -0.04 26.11 -7.20
CA CYS A 92 1.35 26.53 -7.03
C CYS A 92 2.21 25.28 -6.83
N ILE A 93 2.95 24.89 -7.87
CA ILE A 93 3.66 23.62 -7.94
C ILE A 93 5.18 23.89 -7.95
N PRO A 94 5.98 23.22 -7.09
CA PRO A 94 7.42 23.36 -7.11
C PRO A 94 8.04 22.82 -8.40
N ASP A 95 9.31 23.15 -8.65
CA ASP A 95 10.08 22.53 -9.74
C ASP A 95 10.18 21.01 -9.50
N GLY A 96 10.05 20.22 -10.57
CA GLY A 96 10.04 18.76 -10.44
C GLY A 96 9.44 18.00 -11.62
N CYS A 97 9.36 16.69 -11.42
CA CYS A 97 8.72 15.76 -12.34
C CYS A 97 7.43 15.24 -11.72
N PHE A 98 6.36 15.25 -12.51
CA PHE A 98 5.02 14.92 -12.07
C PHE A 98 4.35 13.99 -13.08
N THR A 99 3.40 13.20 -12.61
CA THR A 99 2.39 12.54 -13.46
C THR A 99 1.05 13.21 -13.27
N TRP A 100 0.20 13.14 -14.27
CA TRP A 100 -1.19 13.56 -14.15
C TRP A 100 -2.12 12.49 -14.70
N ASP A 101 -3.34 12.45 -14.17
CA ASP A 101 -4.45 11.71 -14.76
C ASP A 101 -5.73 12.54 -14.78
N CYS A 102 -6.64 12.14 -15.65
CA CYS A 102 -8.02 12.61 -15.67
C CYS A 102 -8.93 11.41 -15.92
N ASP A 103 -9.59 10.92 -14.88
CA ASP A 103 -10.45 9.73 -14.94
C ASP A 103 -11.42 9.69 -13.73
N GLY A 104 -12.17 8.59 -13.59
CA GLY A 104 -12.96 8.23 -12.40
C GLY A 104 -14.47 8.43 -12.54
N GLY A 105 -14.93 9.15 -13.56
CA GLY A 105 -16.33 9.50 -13.77
C GLY A 105 -16.98 8.92 -15.02
N SER A 106 -18.25 9.28 -15.22
CA SER A 106 -19.01 8.95 -16.43
C SER A 106 -18.83 10.00 -17.54
N PHE A 107 -19.32 9.72 -18.75
CA PHE A 107 -19.39 10.68 -19.86
C PHE A 107 -18.04 11.30 -20.27
N GLN A 108 -16.96 10.53 -20.15
CA GLN A 108 -15.59 10.97 -20.34
C GLN A 108 -15.30 11.67 -21.69
N SER A 109 -16.10 11.41 -22.72
CA SER A 109 -15.98 12.03 -24.06
C SER A 109 -16.26 13.53 -24.09
N GLU A 110 -16.93 14.10 -23.09
CA GLU A 110 -17.22 15.55 -23.02
C GLU A 110 -16.21 16.34 -22.19
N VAL A 111 -15.39 15.63 -21.42
CA VAL A 111 -14.36 16.19 -20.55
C VAL A 111 -13.19 16.66 -21.40
N GLY A 112 -12.86 17.94 -21.29
CA GLY A 112 -11.68 18.52 -21.90
C GLY A 112 -10.98 19.47 -20.95
N TRP A 113 -9.65 19.52 -20.99
CA TRP A 113 -8.87 20.42 -20.15
C TRP A 113 -7.57 20.86 -20.81
N THR A 114 -7.06 22.01 -20.36
CA THR A 114 -5.78 22.58 -20.78
C THR A 114 -5.07 23.14 -19.54
N LEU A 115 -3.86 22.68 -19.29
CA LEU A 115 -2.98 23.19 -18.25
C LEU A 115 -2.01 24.20 -18.84
N THR A 116 -1.95 25.38 -18.25
CA THR A 116 -1.10 26.51 -18.68
C THR A 116 -0.24 27.02 -17.54
N ASP A 117 0.93 27.58 -17.86
CA ASP A 117 1.74 28.32 -16.88
C ASP A 117 1.27 29.79 -16.74
N ALA A 118 1.92 30.54 -15.85
CA ALA A 118 1.67 31.97 -15.63
C ALA A 118 1.90 32.85 -16.89
N ALA A 119 2.68 32.37 -17.86
CA ALA A 119 2.91 33.05 -19.13
C ALA A 119 1.85 32.70 -20.19
N GLY A 120 0.92 31.78 -19.88
CA GLY A 120 -0.11 31.28 -20.79
C GLY A 120 0.39 30.22 -21.76
N VAL A 121 1.59 29.67 -21.55
CA VAL A 121 2.11 28.55 -22.35
C VAL A 121 1.36 27.29 -21.97
N VAL A 122 0.86 26.56 -22.97
CA VAL A 122 0.20 25.27 -22.77
C VAL A 122 1.24 24.21 -22.43
N LEU A 123 1.15 23.66 -21.23
CA LEU A 123 2.02 22.59 -20.73
C LEU A 123 1.46 21.21 -21.07
N ALA A 124 0.14 21.06 -20.98
CA ALA A 124 -0.57 19.82 -21.30
C ALA A 124 -2.03 20.11 -21.69
N THR A 125 -2.63 19.21 -22.46
CA THR A 125 -4.06 19.22 -22.75
C THR A 125 -4.55 17.79 -22.94
N GLY A 126 -5.81 17.54 -22.60
CA GLY A 126 -6.40 16.22 -22.73
C GLY A 126 -7.89 16.20 -22.47
N GLY A 127 -8.44 14.99 -22.40
CA GLY A 127 -9.79 14.72 -21.92
C GLY A 127 -9.75 13.61 -20.87
N ALA A 128 -10.82 12.83 -20.76
CA ALA A 128 -10.86 11.61 -19.97
C ALA A 128 -11.21 10.39 -20.87
N PRO A 129 -10.72 9.18 -20.55
CA PRO A 129 -9.68 8.89 -19.58
C PRO A 129 -8.32 9.21 -20.22
N ALA A 130 -7.43 9.86 -19.48
CA ALA A 130 -6.08 10.13 -19.96
C ALA A 130 -5.10 10.23 -18.80
N ASN A 131 -3.83 9.93 -19.08
CA ASN A 131 -2.72 10.20 -18.18
C ASN A 131 -1.49 10.65 -18.97
N GLY A 132 -0.53 11.24 -18.27
CA GLY A 132 0.73 11.66 -18.87
C GLY A 132 1.70 12.20 -17.83
N THR A 133 2.77 12.80 -18.33
CA THR A 133 3.85 13.35 -17.51
C THR A 133 3.94 14.87 -17.67
N LEU A 134 4.51 15.53 -16.67
CA LEU A 134 4.78 16.97 -16.66
C LEU A 134 6.15 17.23 -16.02
N SER A 135 6.95 18.05 -16.69
CA SER A 135 8.27 18.49 -16.19
C SER A 135 8.25 20.00 -16.01
N LEU A 136 8.56 20.48 -14.81
CA LEU A 136 8.61 21.91 -14.49
C LEU A 136 10.04 22.32 -14.17
N ASN A 137 10.63 23.14 -15.06
CA ASN A 137 12.00 23.67 -14.97
C ASN A 137 13.11 22.63 -14.69
N THR A 138 12.85 21.37 -15.01
CA THR A 138 13.78 20.26 -14.83
C THR A 138 13.71 19.31 -16.03
N THR A 139 14.73 18.48 -16.18
CA THR A 139 14.72 17.37 -17.16
C THR A 139 14.32 16.10 -16.43
N CYS A 140 13.26 15.44 -16.90
CA CYS A 140 12.82 14.16 -16.35
C CYS A 140 13.35 13.04 -17.24
N THR A 141 14.32 12.29 -16.74
CA THR A 141 14.82 11.06 -17.36
C THR A 141 14.07 9.89 -16.75
N SER A 142 13.23 9.25 -17.57
CA SER A 142 12.51 8.04 -17.21
C SER A 142 13.46 6.84 -17.11
N GLY A 143 13.31 6.06 -16.05
CA GLY A 143 14.01 4.79 -15.86
C GLY A 143 13.89 4.33 -14.41
N CYS A 144 14.46 3.17 -14.09
CA CYS A 144 14.41 2.67 -12.72
C CYS A 144 15.27 3.55 -11.79
N THR A 145 14.63 4.13 -10.77
CA THR A 145 15.30 5.00 -9.78
C THR A 145 15.77 4.26 -8.52
N ASP A 146 15.40 2.99 -8.36
CA ASP A 146 15.78 2.20 -7.19
C ASP A 146 17.19 1.59 -7.34
N PRO A 147 18.17 1.95 -6.49
CA PRO A 147 19.51 1.39 -6.53
C PRO A 147 19.60 -0.11 -6.21
N LEU A 148 18.52 -0.74 -5.73
CA LEU A 148 18.42 -2.17 -5.46
C LEU A 148 17.92 -2.98 -6.67
N ALA A 149 17.47 -2.33 -7.75
CA ALA A 149 17.04 -3.01 -8.97
C ALA A 149 18.22 -3.40 -9.88
N ASN A 150 18.08 -4.49 -10.63
CA ASN A 150 19.08 -4.96 -11.60
C ASN A 150 19.28 -3.98 -12.76
N ASN A 151 18.24 -3.24 -13.12
CA ASN A 151 18.25 -2.25 -14.19
C ASN A 151 18.22 -0.81 -13.65
N TYR A 152 18.73 -0.59 -12.43
CA TYR A 152 18.91 0.74 -11.88
C TYR A 152 19.66 1.64 -12.88
N ASP A 153 19.08 2.81 -13.18
CA ASP A 153 19.69 3.84 -14.00
C ASP A 153 20.07 5.04 -13.12
N PRO A 154 21.36 5.31 -12.87
CA PRO A 154 21.79 6.43 -12.04
C PRO A 154 21.50 7.81 -12.67
N THR A 155 21.11 7.85 -13.95
CA THR A 155 20.69 9.08 -14.63
C THR A 155 19.18 9.30 -14.60
N ALA A 156 18.40 8.29 -14.20
CA ALA A 156 16.96 8.41 -14.04
C ALA A 156 16.64 9.19 -12.77
N ASN A 157 15.70 10.13 -12.88
CA ASN A 157 15.15 10.92 -11.77
C ASN A 157 13.62 10.90 -11.76
N PHE A 158 13.04 9.98 -12.51
CA PHE A 158 11.61 9.77 -12.66
C PHE A 158 11.35 8.29 -12.90
N ASP A 159 10.76 7.61 -11.92
CA ASP A 159 10.47 6.19 -12.01
C ASP A 159 9.37 5.93 -13.06
N ASP A 160 9.68 5.12 -14.06
CA ASP A 160 8.74 4.71 -15.10
C ASP A 160 8.10 3.34 -14.83
N GLY A 161 8.35 2.77 -13.64
CA GLY A 161 7.87 1.45 -13.25
C GLY A 161 8.62 0.31 -13.93
N SER A 162 9.72 0.57 -14.64
CA SER A 162 10.53 -0.46 -15.30
C SER A 162 11.44 -1.24 -14.36
N CYS A 163 11.53 -0.88 -13.07
CA CYS A 163 12.41 -1.53 -12.10
C CYS A 163 12.24 -3.05 -12.08
N ASN A 164 13.30 -3.74 -12.49
CA ASN A 164 13.43 -5.18 -12.49
C ASN A 164 14.36 -5.58 -11.36
N TYR A 165 13.81 -6.23 -10.35
CA TYR A 165 14.58 -6.75 -9.23
C TYR A 165 15.04 -8.17 -9.57
N ALA A 166 16.23 -8.56 -9.07
CA ALA A 166 16.56 -9.98 -9.09
C ALA A 166 15.46 -10.73 -8.35
N PRO A 167 15.06 -11.95 -8.79
CA PRO A 167 14.24 -12.81 -7.96
C PRO A 167 15.00 -13.00 -6.66
N CYS A 168 14.60 -12.25 -5.63
CA CYS A 168 15.22 -12.37 -4.33
C CYS A 168 14.52 -13.55 -3.68
N ALA A 169 15.23 -14.67 -3.71
CA ALA A 169 14.80 -15.91 -3.11
C ALA A 169 15.97 -16.50 -2.34
N ALA A 170 15.68 -17.08 -1.17
CA ALA A 170 16.67 -17.80 -0.40
C ALA A 170 17.20 -18.99 -1.21
N ALA A 171 18.52 -19.19 -1.24
CA ALA A 171 19.12 -20.27 -2.01
C ALA A 171 18.84 -21.64 -1.37
N THR A 172 18.61 -22.67 -2.18
CA THR A 172 18.54 -24.06 -1.71
C THR A 172 19.93 -24.64 -1.40
N PRO A 173 20.04 -25.57 -0.41
CA PRO A 173 19.00 -26.01 0.50
C PRO A 173 18.67 -24.93 1.55
N TYR A 174 17.38 -24.69 1.75
CA TYR A 174 16.86 -23.73 2.72
C TYR A 174 16.24 -24.48 3.91
N HIS A 175 16.52 -24.04 5.13
CA HIS A 175 16.02 -24.66 6.35
C HIS A 175 15.70 -23.60 7.39
N GLN A 176 14.64 -23.83 8.17
CA GLN A 176 14.25 -22.95 9.25
C GLN A 176 13.91 -23.75 10.52
N ASP A 177 14.67 -23.48 11.58
CA ASP A 177 14.59 -24.14 12.88
C ASP A 177 13.80 -23.35 13.94
N PHE A 178 13.40 -22.12 13.63
CA PHE A 178 12.69 -21.20 14.52
C PHE A 178 13.39 -20.81 15.84
N ASN A 179 14.64 -21.25 16.08
CA ASN A 179 15.47 -21.03 17.28
C ASN A 179 15.58 -19.57 17.81
N THR A 180 15.13 -18.59 17.04
CA THR A 180 15.08 -17.18 17.45
C THR A 180 13.85 -16.86 18.31
N GLY A 181 12.86 -17.75 18.39
CA GLY A 181 11.60 -17.50 19.08
C GLY A 181 10.76 -16.40 18.46
N ALA A 182 11.04 -16.03 17.20
CA ALA A 182 10.38 -14.95 16.47
C ALA A 182 10.11 -15.36 15.02
N LEU A 183 9.25 -14.62 14.34
CA LEU A 183 9.04 -14.78 12.90
C LEU A 183 10.39 -14.65 12.17
N PRO A 184 10.76 -15.60 11.30
CA PRO A 184 12.04 -15.55 10.62
C PRO A 184 12.15 -14.26 9.79
N VAL A 185 13.29 -13.59 9.87
CA VAL A 185 13.57 -12.45 9.00
C VAL A 185 14.08 -13.02 7.68
N GLY A 186 13.29 -12.86 6.62
CA GLY A 186 13.66 -13.32 5.29
C GLY A 186 14.95 -12.67 4.80
N THR A 187 15.71 -13.40 3.98
CA THR A 187 16.95 -12.94 3.34
C THR A 187 16.67 -11.81 2.35
N CYS A 188 15.42 -11.70 1.91
CA CYS A 188 14.97 -10.85 0.82
C CYS A 188 13.88 -9.87 1.27
N VAL A 189 14.13 -8.57 1.10
CA VAL A 189 13.12 -7.50 1.28
C VAL A 189 12.62 -7.11 -0.11
N PRO A 190 11.29 -6.99 -0.37
CA PRO A 190 10.18 -7.02 0.59
C PRO A 190 9.53 -8.40 0.84
N ASN A 191 9.88 -9.44 0.07
CA ASN A 191 9.21 -10.76 0.11
C ASN A 191 9.72 -11.62 1.28
N GLN A 192 9.42 -11.17 2.50
CA GLN A 192 9.77 -11.86 3.75
C GLN A 192 8.66 -12.79 4.22
N TRP A 193 8.96 -13.57 5.26
CA TRP A 193 7.95 -14.36 5.96
C TRP A 193 6.82 -13.46 6.46
N ALA A 194 5.59 -13.93 6.32
CA ALA A 194 4.40 -13.20 6.75
C ALA A 194 3.42 -14.11 7.49
N LEU A 195 2.59 -13.51 8.32
CA LEU A 195 1.55 -14.22 9.06
C LEU A 195 0.21 -13.55 8.81
N SER A 196 -0.84 -14.35 8.71
CA SER A 196 -2.22 -13.85 8.73
C SER A 196 -3.13 -14.80 9.50
N ALA A 197 -4.26 -14.27 9.96
CA ALA A 197 -5.33 -15.03 10.60
C ALA A 197 -6.67 -14.31 10.33
N THR A 198 -7.73 -15.08 10.13
CA THR A 198 -9.09 -14.53 9.96
C THR A 198 -9.70 -14.13 11.31
N THR A 199 -9.52 -14.97 12.33
CA THR A 199 -9.93 -14.70 13.72
C THR A 199 -8.91 -15.27 14.69
N GLY A 200 -8.80 -14.68 15.88
CA GLY A 200 -7.83 -15.10 16.89
C GLY A 200 -6.42 -14.55 16.65
N GLY A 201 -5.41 -15.37 16.87
CA GLY A 201 -3.99 -15.03 16.71
C GLY A 201 -3.28 -15.74 15.55
N PRO A 202 -2.16 -15.18 15.05
CA PRO A 202 -1.29 -15.86 14.09
C PRO A 202 -0.44 -16.93 14.77
N TRP A 203 0.38 -17.62 13.99
CA TRP A 203 1.42 -18.52 14.51
C TRP A 203 2.29 -17.87 15.58
N VAL A 204 2.62 -18.66 16.60
CA VAL A 204 3.42 -18.27 17.75
C VAL A 204 4.76 -19.00 17.71
N PHE A 205 5.85 -18.27 17.95
CA PHE A 205 7.22 -18.80 17.90
C PHE A 205 7.89 -18.89 19.28
N ALA A 206 7.26 -18.33 20.31
CA ALA A 206 7.78 -18.30 21.67
C ALA A 206 6.85 -19.04 22.63
N GLY A 207 7.40 -19.46 23.77
CA GLY A 207 6.64 -20.17 24.79
C GLY A 207 6.27 -21.60 24.37
N ASN A 208 5.38 -22.22 25.13
CA ASN A 208 4.89 -23.57 24.86
C ASN A 208 3.37 -23.55 24.67
N PRO A 209 2.83 -24.37 23.76
CA PRO A 209 1.40 -24.60 23.68
C PRO A 209 0.89 -25.25 24.96
N GLY A 210 -0.41 -25.11 25.22
CA GLY A 210 -1.06 -25.66 26.40
C GLY A 210 -1.09 -27.19 26.43
N TYR A 211 -1.33 -27.74 27.62
CA TYR A 211 -1.67 -29.15 27.85
C TYR A 211 -0.67 -30.15 27.25
N THR A 212 -1.17 -31.23 26.66
CA THR A 212 -0.40 -32.33 26.05
C THR A 212 0.35 -31.88 24.80
N ALA A 213 -0.10 -30.84 24.11
CA ALA A 213 0.67 -30.21 23.03
C ALA A 213 1.99 -29.62 23.53
N GLY A 214 2.06 -29.15 24.78
CA GLY A 214 3.29 -28.67 25.40
C GLY A 214 4.32 -29.79 25.69
N SER A 215 3.93 -31.06 25.52
CA SER A 215 4.80 -32.24 25.67
C SER A 215 5.23 -32.83 24.31
N ASN A 216 5.39 -31.97 23.30
CA ASN A 216 5.78 -32.35 21.93
C ASN A 216 7.25 -32.84 21.79
N GLY A 217 8.04 -32.84 22.87
CA GLY A 217 9.43 -33.28 22.87
C GLY A 217 10.44 -32.31 22.25
N ARG A 218 10.04 -31.08 21.94
CA ARG A 218 10.90 -30.00 21.41
C ARG A 218 11.14 -28.92 22.47
N THR A 219 12.28 -28.23 22.40
CA THR A 219 12.56 -27.10 23.30
C THR A 219 11.72 -25.89 22.87
N SER A 220 11.20 -25.14 23.84
CA SER A 220 10.49 -23.87 23.55
C SER A 220 11.36 -22.96 22.69
N GLY A 221 10.78 -22.41 21.62
CA GLY A 221 11.49 -21.56 20.68
C GLY A 221 12.21 -22.29 19.55
N GLU A 222 12.15 -23.63 19.46
CA GLU A 222 12.67 -24.42 18.32
C GLU A 222 11.54 -24.90 17.38
N TYR A 223 10.35 -24.29 17.50
CA TYR A 223 9.17 -24.65 16.72
C TYR A 223 8.16 -23.50 16.73
N ALA A 224 7.28 -23.48 15.72
CA ALA A 224 6.11 -22.64 15.69
C ALA A 224 4.86 -23.44 16.12
N TRP A 225 3.89 -22.79 16.77
CA TRP A 225 2.65 -23.42 17.22
C TRP A 225 1.44 -22.49 17.07
N ILE A 226 0.25 -23.08 17.06
CA ILE A 226 -1.04 -22.39 17.02
C ILE A 226 -2.07 -23.18 17.82
N ASP A 227 -3.01 -22.49 18.48
CA ASP A 227 -4.00 -23.11 19.36
C ASP A 227 -5.42 -23.04 18.78
N PHE A 228 -5.79 -24.07 18.02
CA PHE A 228 -7.13 -24.22 17.46
C PHE A 228 -8.20 -24.62 18.50
N SER A 229 -7.88 -24.70 19.81
CA SER A 229 -8.89 -24.95 20.84
C SER A 229 -9.74 -23.72 21.17
N GLY A 230 -9.32 -22.53 20.69
CA GLY A 230 -9.99 -21.25 20.90
C GLY A 230 -10.66 -20.68 19.64
N THR A 231 -10.42 -19.39 19.39
CA THR A 231 -11.03 -18.62 18.28
C THR A 231 -10.15 -18.54 17.03
N ASP A 232 -8.99 -19.20 17.05
CA ASP A 232 -8.00 -19.11 15.97
C ASP A 232 -8.55 -19.79 14.71
N ALA A 233 -8.64 -19.06 13.60
CA ALA A 233 -9.13 -19.60 12.32
C ALA A 233 -8.52 -18.88 11.12
N GLY A 234 -8.38 -19.61 10.01
CA GLY A 234 -7.78 -19.08 8.77
C GLY A 234 -6.34 -18.62 8.96
N VAL A 235 -5.58 -19.34 9.77
CA VAL A 235 -4.20 -18.97 10.12
C VAL A 235 -3.24 -19.43 9.02
N VAL A 236 -2.47 -18.50 8.47
CA VAL A 236 -1.51 -18.74 7.39
C VAL A 236 -0.12 -18.26 7.81
N MET A 237 0.89 -19.07 7.51
CA MET A 237 2.29 -18.68 7.55
C MET A 237 2.82 -18.73 6.12
N GLU A 238 3.22 -17.57 5.61
CA GLU A 238 3.88 -17.43 4.32
C GLU A 238 5.39 -17.48 4.53
N VAL A 239 6.07 -18.31 3.73
CA VAL A 239 7.52 -18.44 3.72
C VAL A 239 8.07 -17.51 2.66
N GLU A 240 9.26 -16.95 2.87
CA GLU A 240 9.96 -16.18 1.83
C GLU A 240 10.14 -17.01 0.54
N ASN A 241 10.34 -16.34 -0.59
CA ASN A 241 10.65 -17.05 -1.83
C ASN A 241 11.93 -17.87 -1.69
N VAL A 242 11.95 -19.10 -2.23
CA VAL A 242 13.11 -19.99 -2.20
C VAL A 242 13.49 -20.39 -3.64
N ASP A 243 14.75 -20.18 -4.01
CA ASP A 243 15.27 -20.55 -5.32
C ASP A 243 15.59 -22.05 -5.36
N MET A 244 14.71 -22.80 -6.03
CA MET A 244 14.85 -24.23 -6.27
C MET A 244 15.38 -24.56 -7.67
N SER A 245 15.78 -23.57 -8.47
CA SER A 245 16.13 -23.75 -9.89
C SER A 245 17.31 -24.72 -10.11
N THR A 246 18.17 -24.89 -9.12
CA THR A 246 19.31 -25.81 -9.15
C THR A 246 18.96 -27.25 -8.76
N LEU A 247 17.74 -27.51 -8.27
CA LEU A 247 17.30 -28.83 -7.81
C LEU A 247 16.67 -29.63 -8.96
N ALA A 248 17.22 -30.80 -9.26
CA ALA A 248 16.62 -31.72 -10.24
C ALA A 248 15.31 -32.36 -9.74
N THR A 249 15.15 -32.49 -8.42
CA THR A 249 13.96 -33.03 -7.74
C THR A 249 13.73 -32.24 -6.45
N PRO A 250 12.94 -31.16 -6.48
CA PRO A 250 12.65 -30.38 -5.28
C PRO A 250 11.82 -31.20 -4.30
N THR A 251 12.17 -31.12 -3.02
CA THR A 251 11.47 -31.80 -1.93
C THR A 251 11.25 -30.83 -0.78
N LEU A 252 10.02 -30.77 -0.26
CA LEU A 252 9.69 -30.08 0.98
C LEU A 252 9.52 -31.11 2.09
N GLY A 253 10.18 -30.88 3.22
CA GLY A 253 10.06 -31.69 4.42
C GLY A 253 9.84 -30.79 5.64
N PHE A 254 8.99 -31.23 6.55
CA PHE A 254 8.77 -30.57 7.83
C PHE A 254 8.34 -31.60 8.88
N ASP A 255 8.66 -31.33 10.13
CA ASP A 255 8.15 -32.08 11.26
C ASP A 255 6.82 -31.47 11.71
N TYR A 256 5.82 -32.31 11.93
CA TYR A 256 4.49 -31.89 12.39
C TYR A 256 4.05 -32.67 13.61
N PHE A 257 3.52 -31.94 14.59
CA PHE A 257 2.93 -32.51 15.79
C PHE A 257 1.52 -31.94 15.96
N SER A 258 0.53 -32.82 16.14
CA SER A 258 -0.84 -32.46 16.49
C SER A 258 -1.31 -33.32 17.64
N ASP A 259 -1.85 -32.67 18.66
CA ASP A 259 -2.53 -33.32 19.75
C ASP A 259 -4.04 -33.21 19.54
N LEU A 260 -4.69 -34.34 19.26
CA LEU A 260 -6.14 -34.41 19.10
C LEU A 260 -6.87 -34.36 20.46
N GLY A 261 -6.14 -34.40 21.57
CA GLY A 261 -6.67 -34.49 22.92
C GLY A 261 -7.42 -35.80 23.19
N THR A 262 -7.87 -35.99 24.43
CA THR A 262 -8.82 -37.04 24.83
C THR A 262 -10.28 -36.69 24.52
N TYR A 263 -10.54 -35.51 23.99
CA TYR A 263 -11.89 -35.01 23.72
C TYR A 263 -12.27 -35.33 22.28
N THR A 264 -13.37 -36.05 22.09
CA THR A 264 -13.98 -36.21 20.76
C THR A 264 -14.24 -34.83 20.18
N LEU A 265 -13.47 -34.44 19.17
CA LEU A 265 -13.72 -33.25 18.37
C LEU A 265 -15.12 -33.38 17.77
N THR A 266 -16.09 -32.64 18.32
CA THR A 266 -17.38 -32.44 17.67
C THR A 266 -17.17 -31.43 16.54
N GLY A 267 -16.56 -31.87 15.44
CA GLY A 267 -16.15 -31.02 14.32
C GLY A 267 -15.28 -31.74 13.31
N ALA A 268 -14.96 -31.05 12.21
CA ALA A 268 -13.97 -31.53 11.25
C ALA A 268 -12.56 -31.50 11.88
N PRO A 269 -11.65 -32.43 11.50
CA PRO A 269 -10.28 -32.44 11.99
C PRO A 269 -9.52 -31.15 11.62
N ASN A 270 -8.51 -30.78 12.43
CA ASN A 270 -7.57 -29.72 12.08
C ASN A 270 -6.70 -30.19 10.90
N ILE A 271 -6.85 -29.55 9.74
CA ILE A 271 -6.13 -29.88 8.51
C ILE A 271 -5.07 -28.81 8.25
N MET A 272 -3.82 -29.24 8.05
CA MET A 272 -2.75 -28.37 7.55
C MET A 272 -2.75 -28.41 6.02
N HIS A 273 -2.91 -27.24 5.42
CA HIS A 273 -2.80 -27.06 3.97
C HIS A 273 -1.39 -26.54 3.64
N VAL A 274 -0.74 -27.15 2.65
CA VAL A 274 0.54 -26.69 2.12
C VAL A 274 0.33 -26.37 0.64
N GLU A 275 0.52 -25.10 0.31
CA GLU A 275 0.36 -24.56 -1.03
C GLU A 275 1.70 -23.96 -1.47
N TYR A 276 2.01 -24.05 -2.75
CA TYR A 276 3.16 -23.36 -3.33
C TYR A 276 2.72 -22.69 -4.64
N LEU A 277 3.37 -21.57 -4.94
CA LEU A 277 3.15 -20.81 -6.17
C LEU A 277 4.43 -20.85 -7.00
N ASP A 278 4.32 -21.35 -8.23
CA ASP A 278 5.36 -21.21 -9.25
C ASP A 278 5.04 -19.98 -10.11
N THR A 279 5.94 -19.00 -10.14
CA THR A 279 5.74 -17.71 -10.80
C THR A 279 6.21 -17.69 -12.27
N LEU A 280 6.62 -18.83 -12.85
CA LEU A 280 6.93 -18.92 -14.27
C LEU A 280 5.64 -19.02 -15.11
N GLU A 281 5.21 -17.87 -15.64
CA GLU A 281 4.16 -17.64 -16.66
C GLU A 281 2.70 -17.95 -16.28
N LEU A 282 1.87 -16.90 -16.18
CA LEU A 282 0.47 -16.78 -16.65
C LEU A 282 -0.48 -18.02 -16.62
N GLY A 283 -0.34 -18.94 -15.68
CA GLY A 283 -1.15 -20.14 -15.62
C GLY A 283 -1.13 -20.74 -14.24
N LEU A 284 -2.27 -20.65 -13.55
CA LEU A 284 -2.55 -21.31 -12.27
C LEU A 284 -2.26 -22.81 -12.37
N HIS A 285 -1.03 -23.22 -12.06
CA HIS A 285 -0.70 -24.61 -11.79
C HIS A 285 -0.80 -24.84 -10.28
N LEU A 286 -2.04 -24.95 -9.84
CA LEU A 286 -2.41 -25.39 -8.50
C LEU A 286 -2.07 -26.88 -8.36
N LEU A 287 -0.85 -27.21 -7.93
CA LEU A 287 -0.52 -28.56 -7.47
C LEU A 287 -0.94 -28.66 -6.00
N LEU A 288 -2.23 -28.92 -5.83
CA LEU A 288 -2.88 -29.12 -4.54
C LEU A 288 -2.41 -30.45 -3.93
N TYR A 289 -1.47 -30.43 -3.00
CA TYR A 289 -1.19 -31.61 -2.18
C TYR A 289 -2.13 -31.60 -0.96
N LYS A 290 -3.14 -32.46 -0.98
CA LYS A 290 -4.00 -32.69 0.19
C LYS A 290 -3.29 -33.61 1.18
N LEU A 291 -2.74 -33.05 2.26
CA LEU A 291 -2.23 -33.84 3.36
C LEU A 291 -3.39 -34.30 4.26
N ILE A 292 -3.71 -35.59 4.22
CA ILE A 292 -4.69 -36.22 5.12
C ILE A 292 -3.89 -37.00 6.18
N LEU A 293 -4.12 -36.67 7.46
CA LEU A 293 -3.65 -37.48 8.57
C LEU A 293 -4.84 -38.10 9.30
N GLN A 294 -4.83 -39.42 9.38
CA GLN A 294 -5.64 -40.20 10.30
C GLN A 294 -4.69 -41.21 10.98
N ASP A 295 -4.68 -41.22 12.31
CA ASP A 295 -3.96 -42.21 13.14
C ASP A 295 -2.48 -42.40 12.82
N GLY A 296 -1.72 -41.30 12.68
CA GLY A 296 -0.27 -41.35 12.52
C GLY A 296 0.22 -41.91 11.17
N THR A 297 -0.67 -42.05 10.18
CA THR A 297 -0.30 -42.47 8.83
C THR A 297 -0.52 -41.33 7.84
N LEU A 298 0.55 -40.94 7.14
CA LEU A 298 0.51 -39.98 6.04
C LEU A 298 -0.13 -40.65 4.82
N ILE A 299 -1.34 -40.25 4.46
CA ILE A 299 -1.98 -40.68 3.21
C ILE A 299 -1.91 -39.54 2.20
N ILE A 300 -1.09 -39.72 1.17
CA ILE A 300 -1.02 -38.85 0.01
C ILE A 300 -2.14 -39.27 -0.94
N SER A 301 -3.18 -38.44 -1.09
CA SER A 301 -4.18 -38.65 -2.16
C SER A 301 -4.01 -37.59 -3.24
N HIS A 302 -3.96 -38.07 -4.48
CA HIS A 302 -4.17 -37.26 -5.68
C HIS A 302 -5.59 -36.68 -5.70
#